data_AF-A0AAN4IFL4-F1
#
_entry.id   AF-A0AAN4IFL4-F1
#
_cell.length_a   1.000
_cell.length_b   1.000
_cell.length_c   1.000
_cell.angle_alpha   90.00
_cell.angle_beta   90.00
_cell.angle_gamma   90.00
#
_symmetry.space_group_name_H-M   'P 1'
#
loop_
_entity.id
_entity.type
_entity.pdbx_description
1 polymer ?
#
loop_
_entity_poly.entity_id
_entity_poly.type
_entity_poly.pdbx_seq_one_letter_code
_entity_poly.pdbx_strand_id
1 'polypeptide(L)'
;MSRQLASKWRKTAALMKYPVAAVHIPQTKAFNSGNLLQMLSRYGMVYVKPIVGGGGYGVIRVSASGGAYRYTHMKTTRSFASFSQMYRSLVRVKARRKYLIQQGIHLATIQGRPVDYRVKVVKTQRGWVFRSLVGRLARPGLCVTNLSKGGTMLSGRRALGLSLPHISGRHKRREMRSLTMTCTYIMESQFPGVGQLGFDYGLDYSGKIWILEVNTRPQ
;
A
#
# COMPACT_ATOMS: atom_id res chain seq x y z
N MET A 1 4.10 26.99 -2.72
CA MET A 1 3.36 25.73 -2.99
C MET A 1 3.98 24.58 -2.19
N SER A 2 3.19 23.61 -1.69
CA SER A 2 3.73 22.44 -0.97
C SER A 2 4.60 21.57 -1.88
N ARG A 3 5.78 21.15 -1.41
CA ARG A 3 6.66 20.20 -2.11
C ARG A 3 5.94 18.90 -2.40
N GLN A 4 6.18 18.35 -3.59
CA GLN A 4 5.62 17.07 -4.04
C GLN A 4 6.73 16.07 -4.34
N LEU A 5 6.50 14.81 -3.95
CA LEU A 5 7.42 13.69 -4.17
C LEU A 5 6.67 12.57 -4.87
N ALA A 6 6.96 12.43 -6.17
CA ALA A 6 6.31 11.43 -7.01
C ALA A 6 6.88 10.01 -6.78
N SER A 7 8.16 9.89 -6.38
CA SER A 7 8.83 8.59 -6.21
C SER A 7 8.40 7.87 -4.93
N LYS A 8 7.69 6.75 -5.08
CA LYS A 8 7.34 5.82 -3.98
C LYS A 8 8.58 5.27 -3.28
N TRP A 9 9.63 4.96 -4.06
CA TRP A 9 10.88 4.42 -3.54
C TRP A 9 11.56 5.39 -2.57
N ARG A 10 11.69 6.67 -2.93
CA ARG A 10 12.33 7.68 -2.07
C ARG A 10 11.61 7.82 -0.72
N LYS A 11 10.28 7.86 -0.74
CA LYS A 11 9.46 7.98 0.48
C LYS A 11 9.57 6.73 1.36
N THR A 12 9.55 5.55 0.74
CA THR A 12 9.73 4.27 1.45
C THR A 12 11.11 4.15 2.06
N ALA A 13 12.16 4.47 1.28
CA ALA A 13 13.54 4.43 1.73
C ALA A 13 13.80 5.40 2.89
N ALA A 14 13.17 6.59 2.88
CA ALA A 14 13.27 7.54 3.98
C ALA A 14 12.73 6.98 5.30
N LEU A 15 11.56 6.34 5.27
CA LEU A 15 10.96 5.73 6.47
C LEU A 15 11.72 4.48 6.93
N MET A 16 12.26 3.68 6.00
CA MET A 16 13.03 2.47 6.32
C MET A 16 14.30 2.73 7.14
N LYS A 17 14.82 3.98 7.15
CA LYS A 17 15.95 4.37 8.01
C LYS A 17 15.61 4.36 9.50
N TYR A 18 14.34 4.34 9.86
CA TYR A 18 13.87 4.47 11.24
C TYR A 18 13.17 3.17 11.66
N PRO A 19 13.69 2.42 12.65
CA PRO A 19 13.13 1.13 13.06
C PRO A 19 11.63 1.19 13.40
N VAL A 20 11.20 2.25 14.09
CA VAL A 20 9.80 2.50 14.46
C VAL A 20 8.84 2.53 13.26
N ALA A 21 9.32 2.92 12.07
CA ALA A 21 8.53 2.90 10.84
C ALA A 21 8.81 1.66 9.98
N ALA A 22 10.07 1.21 9.94
CA ALA A 22 10.53 0.11 9.10
C ALA A 22 9.78 -1.21 9.37
N VAL A 23 9.44 -1.51 10.63
CA VAL A 23 8.68 -2.71 11.01
C VAL A 23 7.27 -2.77 10.41
N HIS A 24 6.75 -1.62 9.99
CA HIS A 24 5.45 -1.46 9.35
C HIS A 24 5.54 -1.40 7.82
N ILE A 25 6.73 -1.45 7.21
CA ILE A 25 6.87 -1.35 5.76
C ILE A 25 6.96 -2.74 5.14
N PRO A 26 6.09 -3.11 4.19
CA PRO A 26 6.22 -4.36 3.46
C PRO A 26 7.57 -4.42 2.73
N GLN A 27 8.19 -5.60 2.75
CA GLN A 27 9.48 -5.81 2.10
C GLN A 27 9.42 -5.42 0.62
N THR A 28 10.37 -4.59 0.16
CA THR A 28 10.33 -3.97 -1.16
C THR A 28 11.68 -4.09 -1.87
N LYS A 29 11.67 -4.50 -3.13
CA LYS A 29 12.88 -4.60 -3.98
C LYS A 29 12.67 -3.93 -5.34
N ALA A 30 13.78 -3.63 -6.03
CA ALA A 30 13.73 -3.22 -7.43
C ALA A 30 13.17 -4.36 -8.31
N PHE A 31 12.36 -4.03 -9.31
CA PHE A 31 11.81 -5.02 -10.22
C PHE A 31 12.88 -5.59 -11.16
N ASN A 32 13.15 -6.89 -11.01
CA ASN A 32 13.86 -7.72 -11.97
C ASN A 32 13.42 -9.19 -11.78
N SER A 33 13.84 -10.07 -12.68
CA SER A 33 13.45 -11.48 -12.68
C SER A 33 13.81 -12.19 -11.38
N GLY A 34 15.07 -12.11 -10.94
CA GLY A 34 15.55 -12.79 -9.74
C GLY A 34 14.86 -12.31 -8.46
N ASN A 35 14.72 -11.00 -8.28
CA ASN A 35 13.99 -10.42 -7.15
C ASN A 35 12.52 -10.84 -7.15
N LEU A 36 11.87 -10.90 -8.31
CA LEU A 36 10.47 -11.32 -8.40
C LEU A 36 10.31 -12.78 -7.98
N LEU A 37 11.14 -13.68 -8.51
CA LEU A 37 11.11 -15.09 -8.16
C LEU A 37 11.37 -15.29 -6.67
N GLN A 38 12.41 -14.66 -6.12
CA GLN A 38 12.76 -14.75 -4.70
C GLN A 38 11.62 -14.25 -3.81
N MET A 39 11.04 -13.09 -4.12
CA MET A 39 9.95 -12.53 -3.32
C MET A 39 8.66 -13.35 -3.44
N LEU A 40 8.37 -13.94 -4.62
CA LEU A 40 7.24 -14.85 -4.79
C LEU A 40 7.43 -16.15 -3.99
N SER A 41 8.63 -16.73 -4.01
CA SER A 41 8.96 -17.91 -3.21
C SER A 41 8.78 -17.63 -1.71
N ARG A 42 9.24 -16.48 -1.24
CA ARG A 42 9.15 -16.11 0.18
C ARG A 42 7.74 -15.75 0.67
N TYR A 43 6.95 -15.05 -0.15
CA TYR A 43 5.70 -14.44 0.31
C TYR A 43 4.44 -15.00 -0.36
N GLY A 44 4.56 -15.77 -1.45
CA GLY A 44 3.44 -16.29 -2.24
C GLY A 44 2.67 -15.24 -3.05
N MET A 45 2.61 -13.99 -2.58
CA MET A 45 1.96 -12.86 -3.24
C MET A 45 2.83 -11.60 -3.16
N VAL A 46 2.92 -10.88 -4.27
CA VAL A 46 3.60 -9.59 -4.37
C VAL A 46 2.81 -8.63 -5.24
N TYR A 47 3.10 -7.34 -5.11
CA TYR A 47 2.63 -6.29 -6.00
C TYR A 47 3.80 -5.68 -6.75
N VAL A 48 3.69 -5.68 -8.08
CA VAL A 48 4.60 -5.02 -9.00
C VAL A 48 4.01 -3.64 -9.33
N LYS A 49 4.66 -2.55 -8.91
CA LYS A 49 4.12 -1.19 -8.97
C LYS A 49 5.12 -0.22 -9.65
N PRO A 50 4.67 0.78 -10.42
CA PRO A 50 5.56 1.82 -10.93
C PRO A 50 6.20 2.61 -9.78
N ILE A 51 7.48 2.97 -9.91
CA ILE A 51 8.16 3.82 -8.91
C ILE A 51 7.49 5.20 -8.85
N VAL A 52 7.13 5.74 -10.01
CA VAL A 52 6.43 7.01 -10.19
C VAL A 52 5.07 6.76 -10.84
N GLY A 53 4.02 7.25 -10.21
CA GLY A 53 2.64 7.09 -10.64
C GLY A 53 1.67 7.32 -9.48
N GLY A 54 0.37 7.33 -9.77
CA GLY A 54 -0.69 7.53 -8.79
C GLY A 54 -1.97 6.79 -9.19
N GLY A 55 -2.97 6.80 -8.32
CA GLY A 55 -4.30 6.27 -8.65
C GLY A 55 -4.36 4.76 -8.88
N GLY A 56 -3.36 3.98 -8.45
CA GLY A 56 -3.31 2.53 -8.66
C GLY A 56 -3.06 2.10 -10.10
N TYR A 57 -2.80 3.03 -11.03
CA TYR A 57 -2.49 2.71 -12.42
C TYR A 57 -1.14 2.01 -12.53
N GLY A 58 -1.12 0.92 -13.31
CA GLY A 58 0.06 0.08 -13.51
C GLY A 58 0.41 -0.82 -12.33
N VAL A 59 -0.42 -0.89 -11.28
CA VAL A 59 -0.25 -1.89 -10.22
C VAL A 59 -0.65 -3.26 -10.75
N ILE A 60 0.23 -4.23 -10.59
CA ILE A 60 0.01 -5.62 -11.00
C ILE A 60 0.19 -6.51 -9.78
N ARG A 61 -0.85 -7.29 -9.42
CA ARG A 61 -0.73 -8.33 -8.38
C ARG A 61 -0.14 -9.57 -9.03
N VAL A 62 0.91 -10.14 -8.45
CA VAL A 62 1.51 -11.40 -8.90
C VAL A 62 1.47 -12.39 -7.75
N SER A 63 1.09 -13.63 -8.02
CA SER A 63 1.02 -14.69 -7.00
C SER A 63 1.51 -16.01 -7.55
N ALA A 64 2.08 -16.85 -6.68
CA ALA A 64 2.45 -18.22 -6.96
C ALA A 64 1.74 -19.14 -5.96
N SER A 65 1.05 -20.17 -6.45
CA SER A 65 0.33 -21.15 -5.62
C SER A 65 0.10 -22.43 -6.39
N GLY A 66 0.32 -23.59 -5.75
CA GLY A 66 0.07 -24.91 -6.35
C GLY A 66 0.85 -25.14 -7.65
N GLY A 67 2.11 -24.68 -7.72
CA GLY A 67 2.95 -24.78 -8.93
C GLY A 67 2.58 -23.82 -10.07
N ALA A 68 1.49 -23.05 -9.95
CA ALA A 68 1.07 -22.10 -10.96
C ALA A 68 1.44 -20.65 -10.57
N TYR A 69 1.74 -19.84 -11.59
CA TYR A 69 1.95 -18.41 -11.47
C TYR A 69 0.78 -17.65 -12.06
N ARG A 70 0.30 -16.63 -11.35
CA ARG A 70 -0.77 -15.76 -11.82
C ARG A 70 -0.37 -14.31 -11.70
N TYR A 71 -0.83 -13.47 -12.62
CA TYR A 71 -0.88 -12.04 -12.37
C TYR A 71 -2.22 -11.45 -12.76
N THR A 72 -2.64 -10.44 -11.99
CA THR A 72 -3.83 -9.62 -12.27
C THR A 72 -3.38 -8.20 -12.57
N HIS A 73 -3.67 -7.72 -13.77
CA HIS A 73 -3.49 -6.33 -14.17
C HIS A 73 -4.86 -5.75 -14.54
N MET A 74 -5.25 -4.66 -13.87
CA MET A 74 -6.61 -4.11 -13.95
C MET A 74 -7.66 -5.17 -13.58
N LYS A 75 -8.47 -5.62 -14.53
CA LYS A 75 -9.49 -6.67 -14.35
C LYS A 75 -9.09 -8.02 -14.95
N THR A 76 -7.95 -8.10 -15.63
CA THR A 76 -7.52 -9.29 -16.36
C THR A 76 -6.54 -10.08 -15.52
N THR A 77 -6.89 -11.34 -15.24
CA THR A 77 -6.00 -12.31 -14.62
C THR A 77 -5.48 -13.27 -15.68
N ARG A 78 -4.18 -13.53 -15.67
CA ARG A 78 -3.55 -14.56 -16.51
C ARG A 78 -2.84 -15.58 -15.63
N SER A 79 -2.90 -16.84 -16.05
CA SER A 79 -2.28 -17.98 -15.36
C SER A 79 -1.22 -18.60 -16.26
N PHE A 80 -0.16 -19.12 -15.65
CA PHE A 80 0.98 -19.72 -16.32
C PHE A 80 1.50 -20.90 -15.49
N ALA A 81 1.92 -21.98 -16.16
CA ALA A 81 2.56 -23.12 -15.51
C ALA A 81 4.04 -22.83 -15.16
N SER A 82 4.65 -21.81 -15.79
CA SER A 82 6.07 -21.49 -15.62
C SER A 82 6.31 -20.04 -15.24
N PHE A 83 7.25 -19.82 -14.33
CA PHE A 83 7.73 -18.49 -13.97
C PHE A 83 8.26 -17.72 -15.17
N SER A 84 9.01 -18.37 -16.07
CA SER A 84 9.63 -17.70 -17.22
C SER A 84 8.59 -17.23 -18.24
N GLN A 85 7.53 -18.02 -18.46
CA GLN A 85 6.38 -17.63 -19.29
C GLN A 85 5.62 -16.46 -18.67
N MET A 86 5.35 -16.53 -17.36
CA MET A 86 4.68 -15.47 -16.62
C MET A 86 5.49 -14.17 -16.69
N TYR A 87 6.79 -14.22 -16.41
CA TYR A 87 7.66 -13.04 -16.41
C TYR A 87 7.73 -12.38 -17.79
N ARG A 88 7.90 -13.15 -18.88
CA ARG A 88 7.85 -12.62 -20.25
C ARG A 88 6.52 -11.94 -20.57
N SER A 89 5.40 -12.51 -20.14
CA SER A 89 4.08 -11.88 -20.30
C SER A 89 3.95 -10.60 -19.45
N LEU A 90 4.41 -10.64 -18.20
CA LEU A 90 4.36 -9.52 -17.26
C LEU A 90 5.15 -8.31 -17.77
N VAL A 91 6.35 -8.53 -18.31
CA VAL A 91 7.21 -7.45 -18.86
C VAL A 91 6.54 -6.75 -20.04
N ARG A 92 5.77 -7.48 -20.87
CA ARG A 92 5.00 -6.90 -21.99
C ARG A 92 3.81 -6.07 -21.52
N VAL A 93 3.17 -6.45 -20.43
CA VAL A 93 1.99 -5.75 -19.87
C VAL A 93 2.38 -4.55 -19.02
N LYS A 94 3.52 -4.62 -18.33
CA LYS A 94 4.11 -3.50 -17.59
C LYS A 94 4.34 -2.31 -18.53
N ALA A 95 4.03 -1.10 -18.04
CA ALA A 95 4.41 0.11 -18.76
C ALA A 95 5.94 0.23 -18.91
N ARG A 96 6.41 0.87 -19.99
CA ARG A 96 7.84 1.15 -20.27
C ARG A 96 8.44 2.19 -19.32
N ARG A 97 8.53 1.85 -18.03
CA ARG A 97 9.13 2.65 -16.95
C ARG A 97 9.67 1.76 -15.83
N LYS A 98 10.33 2.35 -14.83
CA LYS A 98 10.88 1.65 -13.66
C LYS A 98 9.79 1.22 -12.67
N TYR A 99 9.91 0.01 -12.16
CA TYR A 99 8.98 -0.62 -11.23
C TYR A 99 9.71 -1.12 -9.97
N LEU A 100 8.94 -1.32 -8.91
CA LEU A 100 9.34 -2.02 -7.69
C LEU A 100 8.45 -3.25 -7.48
N ILE A 101 8.93 -4.18 -6.68
CA ILE A 101 8.19 -5.33 -6.16
C ILE A 101 8.00 -5.09 -4.68
N GLN A 102 6.77 -5.18 -4.19
CA GLN A 102 6.43 -5.05 -2.79
C GLN A 102 5.73 -6.32 -2.31
N GLN A 103 6.07 -6.80 -1.12
CA GLN A 103 5.38 -7.91 -0.47
C GLN A 103 3.87 -7.67 -0.48
N GLY A 104 3.11 -8.70 -0.87
CA GLY A 104 1.66 -8.71 -0.77
C GLY A 104 1.24 -8.96 0.68
N ILE A 105 0.31 -8.14 1.17
CA ILE A 105 -0.28 -8.31 2.51
C ILE A 105 -1.70 -8.84 2.33
N HIS A 106 -2.04 -9.90 3.06
CA HIS A 106 -3.41 -10.39 3.19
C HIS A 106 -4.17 -9.47 4.13
N LEU A 107 -4.83 -8.47 3.55
CA LEU A 107 -5.57 -7.46 4.30
C LEU A 107 -6.81 -8.05 4.97
N ALA A 108 -7.16 -7.50 6.13
CA ALA A 108 -8.45 -7.70 6.76
C ALA A 108 -9.57 -7.34 5.77
N THR A 109 -10.66 -8.10 5.85
CA THR A 109 -11.74 -8.03 4.87
C THR A 109 -13.08 -7.73 5.52
N ILE A 110 -13.98 -7.07 4.79
CA ILE A 110 -15.41 -7.00 5.10
C ILE A 110 -16.12 -7.81 4.03
N GLN A 111 -16.81 -8.89 4.41
CA GLN A 111 -17.52 -9.77 3.46
C GLN A 111 -16.59 -10.26 2.32
N GLY A 112 -15.37 -10.70 2.66
CA GLY A 112 -14.38 -11.19 1.70
C GLY A 112 -13.70 -10.10 0.84
N ARG A 113 -14.08 -8.83 1.00
CA ARG A 113 -13.49 -7.71 0.25
C ARG A 113 -12.42 -7.01 1.10
N PRO A 114 -11.19 -6.81 0.59
CA PRO A 114 -10.12 -6.18 1.36
C PRO A 114 -10.44 -4.72 1.69
N VAL A 115 -9.96 -4.28 2.85
CA VAL A 115 -10.05 -2.90 3.33
C VAL A 115 -8.64 -2.35 3.55
N ASP A 116 -8.44 -1.11 3.13
CA ASP A 116 -7.31 -0.30 3.59
C ASP A 116 -7.80 0.97 4.27
N TYR A 117 -6.88 1.73 4.87
CA TYR A 117 -7.18 2.89 5.68
C TYR A 117 -6.37 4.09 5.20
N ARG A 118 -7.07 5.13 4.74
CA ARG A 118 -6.46 6.39 4.35
C ARG A 118 -6.48 7.33 5.54
N VAL A 119 -5.29 7.79 5.93
CA VAL A 119 -5.10 8.89 6.87
C VAL A 119 -4.64 10.13 6.12
N LYS A 120 -5.18 11.30 6.46
CA LYS A 120 -4.73 12.60 5.95
C LYS A 120 -4.22 13.47 7.09
N VAL A 121 -3.03 14.02 6.93
CA VAL A 121 -2.44 15.03 7.83
C VAL A 121 -2.06 16.27 7.03
N VAL A 122 -2.19 17.44 7.64
CA VAL A 122 -1.92 18.73 7.00
C VAL A 122 -1.16 19.62 7.96
N LYS A 123 -0.12 20.29 7.48
CA LYS A 123 0.63 21.28 8.23
C LYS A 123 -0.14 22.59 8.26
N THR A 124 -0.27 23.15 9.44
CA THR A 124 -0.86 24.47 9.72
C THR A 124 0.21 25.38 10.30
N GLN A 125 -0.11 26.66 10.54
CA GLN A 125 0.78 27.57 11.26
C GLN A 125 1.14 27.09 12.68
N ARG A 126 0.27 26.29 13.30
CA ARG A 126 0.47 25.72 14.64
C ARG A 126 1.10 24.32 14.63
N GLY A 127 1.53 23.83 13.46
CA GLY A 127 2.09 22.49 13.28
C GLY A 127 1.15 21.51 12.58
N TRP A 128 1.49 20.22 12.65
CA TRP A 128 0.78 19.15 11.93
C TRP A 128 -0.54 18.75 12.60
N VAL A 129 -1.61 18.71 11.80
CA VAL A 129 -2.94 18.32 12.26
C VAL A 129 -3.38 17.04 11.56
N PHE A 130 -3.82 16.07 12.36
CA PHE A 130 -4.49 14.86 11.88
C PHE A 130 -5.91 15.19 11.46
N ARG A 131 -6.19 15.17 10.14
CA ARG A 131 -7.45 15.63 9.57
C ARG A 131 -8.49 14.54 9.46
N SER A 132 -8.12 13.35 9.02
CA SER A 132 -9.08 12.28 8.80
C SER A 132 -8.45 10.89 8.85
N LEU A 133 -9.30 9.92 9.17
CA LEU A 133 -9.05 8.49 9.02
C LEU A 133 -10.31 7.83 8.46
N VAL A 134 -10.21 7.29 7.26
CA VAL A 134 -11.31 6.61 6.57
C VAL A 134 -10.87 5.22 6.13
N GLY A 135 -11.78 4.25 6.17
CA GLY A 135 -11.58 2.95 5.53
C GLY A 135 -12.05 3.00 4.09
N ARG A 136 -11.36 2.30 3.19
CA ARG A 136 -11.71 2.17 1.77
C ARG A 136 -11.88 0.69 1.46
N LEU A 137 -13.13 0.29 1.28
CA LEU A 137 -13.50 -1.08 0.96
C LEU A 137 -13.39 -1.29 -0.55
N ALA A 138 -12.58 -2.26 -0.99
CA ALA A 138 -12.42 -2.59 -2.41
C ALA A 138 -13.77 -2.96 -3.05
N ARG A 139 -13.97 -2.70 -4.34
CA ARG A 139 -15.14 -3.23 -5.07
C ARG A 139 -15.12 -4.77 -5.06
N PRO A 140 -16.28 -5.44 -5.11
CA PRO A 140 -16.34 -6.88 -5.33
C PRO A 140 -15.47 -7.30 -6.53
N GLY A 141 -14.68 -8.36 -6.37
CA GLY A 141 -13.80 -8.90 -7.41
C GLY A 141 -12.49 -8.13 -7.67
N LEU A 142 -12.23 -7.00 -6.99
CA LEU A 142 -10.97 -6.27 -7.14
C LEU A 142 -10.04 -6.46 -5.93
N CYS A 143 -8.75 -6.64 -6.20
CA CYS A 143 -7.71 -6.73 -5.17
C CYS A 143 -7.05 -5.39 -4.83
N VAL A 144 -7.57 -4.29 -5.39
CA VAL A 144 -7.10 -2.93 -5.14
C VAL A 144 -8.26 -2.11 -4.59
N THR A 145 -8.02 -1.50 -3.44
CA THR A 145 -8.95 -0.74 -2.58
C THR A 145 -9.15 0.72 -3.02
N ASN A 146 -8.63 1.09 -4.18
CA ASN A 146 -8.58 2.51 -4.55
C ASN A 146 -9.98 3.07 -4.87
N LEU A 147 -10.37 4.14 -4.18
CA LEU A 147 -11.69 4.78 -4.31
C LEU A 147 -12.00 5.27 -5.73
N SER A 148 -10.99 5.67 -6.50
CA SER A 148 -11.16 6.04 -7.92
C SER A 148 -11.54 4.87 -8.82
N LYS A 149 -11.49 3.64 -8.30
CA LYS A 149 -12.04 2.44 -8.91
C LYS A 149 -13.36 2.03 -8.27
N GLY A 150 -14.01 2.99 -7.59
CA GLY A 150 -15.31 3.01 -6.90
C GLY A 150 -15.48 2.04 -5.74
N GLY A 151 -14.45 1.92 -4.92
CA GLY A 151 -14.59 1.37 -3.58
C GLY A 151 -15.55 2.20 -2.72
N THR A 152 -16.01 1.62 -1.61
CA THR A 152 -16.91 2.29 -0.66
C THR A 152 -16.08 2.97 0.42
N MET A 153 -16.34 4.25 0.70
CA MET A 153 -15.73 4.95 1.82
C MET A 153 -16.54 4.70 3.09
N LEU A 154 -15.84 4.33 4.16
CA LEU A 154 -16.40 4.12 5.49
C LEU A 154 -15.66 5.01 6.49
N SER A 155 -16.33 5.41 7.58
CA SER A 155 -15.61 6.02 8.70
C SER A 155 -14.58 5.02 9.25
N GLY A 156 -13.42 5.51 9.73
CA GLY A 156 -12.39 4.64 10.29
C GLY A 156 -12.91 3.74 11.42
N ARG A 157 -13.85 4.24 12.24
CA ARG A 157 -14.54 3.46 13.28
C ARG A 157 -15.30 2.27 12.69
N ARG A 158 -16.17 2.55 11.71
CA ARG A 158 -17.01 1.53 11.07
C ARG A 158 -16.18 0.50 10.33
N ALA A 159 -15.17 0.95 9.58
CA ALA A 159 -14.27 0.06 8.85
C ALA A 159 -13.51 -0.90 9.77
N LEU A 160 -12.98 -0.42 10.91
CA LEU A 160 -12.33 -1.29 11.90
C LEU A 160 -13.31 -2.27 12.54
N GLY A 161 -14.48 -1.80 12.98
CA GLY A 161 -15.47 -2.67 13.61
C GLY A 161 -15.97 -3.80 12.71
N LEU A 162 -16.03 -3.57 11.39
CA LEU A 162 -16.47 -4.58 10.43
C LEU A 162 -15.36 -5.52 9.95
N SER A 163 -14.11 -5.05 9.86
CA SER A 163 -13.00 -5.87 9.32
C SER A 163 -12.20 -6.60 10.39
N LEU A 164 -12.18 -6.07 11.62
CA LEU A 164 -11.43 -6.59 12.76
C LEU A 164 -12.28 -6.49 14.04
N PRO A 165 -13.45 -7.16 14.10
CA PRO A 165 -14.37 -7.06 15.24
C PRO A 165 -13.75 -7.55 16.57
N HIS A 166 -12.75 -8.43 16.50
CA HIS A 166 -12.00 -8.95 17.64
C HIS A 166 -10.95 -7.99 18.21
N ILE A 167 -10.74 -6.81 17.58
CA ILE A 167 -9.74 -5.82 18.01
C ILE A 167 -10.42 -4.54 18.45
N SER A 168 -9.94 -3.94 19.55
CA SER A 168 -10.40 -2.63 20.00
C SER A 168 -10.15 -1.55 18.93
N GLY A 169 -11.20 -1.16 18.21
CA GLY A 169 -11.15 -0.11 17.20
C GLY A 169 -10.75 1.26 17.78
N ARG A 170 -10.95 1.51 19.09
CA ARG A 170 -10.43 2.73 19.74
C ARG A 170 -8.91 2.69 19.87
N HIS A 171 -8.35 1.58 20.36
CA HIS A 171 -6.90 1.42 20.51
C HIS A 171 -6.20 1.44 19.16
N LYS A 172 -6.72 0.69 18.18
CA LYS A 172 -6.11 0.64 16.84
C LYS A 172 -6.09 2.00 16.12
N ARG A 173 -7.12 2.84 16.31
CA ARG A 173 -7.10 4.23 15.78
C ARG A 173 -6.06 5.10 16.46
N ARG A 174 -5.84 4.95 17.77
CA ARG A 174 -4.80 5.69 18.51
C ARG A 174 -3.41 5.27 18.05
N GLU A 175 -3.19 3.96 17.88
CA GLU A 175 -1.95 3.39 17.35
C GLU A 175 -1.64 3.93 15.94
N MET A 176 -2.61 3.85 15.00
CA MET A 176 -2.45 4.43 13.66
C MET A 176 -2.16 5.94 13.71
N ARG A 177 -2.81 6.69 14.62
CA ARG A 177 -2.55 8.12 14.78
C ARG A 177 -1.12 8.38 15.26
N SER A 178 -0.66 7.68 16.29
CA SER A 178 0.71 7.82 16.82
C SER A 178 1.77 7.51 15.76
N LEU A 179 1.61 6.37 15.06
CA LEU A 179 2.50 5.98 13.96
C LEU A 179 2.49 7.02 12.84
N THR A 180 1.30 7.53 12.47
CA THR A 180 1.17 8.57 11.43
C THR A 180 1.94 9.82 11.81
N MET A 181 1.79 10.32 13.04
CA MET A 181 2.47 11.55 13.46
C MET A 181 3.98 11.35 13.46
N THR A 182 4.47 10.21 13.98
CA THR A 182 5.89 9.84 13.94
C THR A 182 6.43 9.85 12.52
N CYS A 183 5.77 9.13 11.60
CA CYS A 183 6.16 9.10 10.19
C CYS A 183 6.04 10.47 9.51
N THR A 184 5.11 11.32 9.94
CA THR A 184 4.94 12.68 9.39
C THR A 184 6.17 13.54 9.69
N TYR A 185 6.67 13.52 10.92
CA TYR A 185 7.89 14.25 11.28
C TYR A 185 9.13 13.69 10.57
N ILE A 186 9.23 12.36 10.42
CA ILE A 186 10.30 11.75 9.60
C ILE A 186 10.22 12.27 8.16
N MET A 187 9.03 12.25 7.55
CA MET A 187 8.84 12.71 6.17
C MET A 187 9.15 14.21 6.00
N GLU A 188 8.79 15.04 6.98
CA GLU A 188 9.13 16.46 6.97
C GLU A 188 10.64 16.69 7.06
N SER A 189 11.34 16.00 7.97
CA SER A 189 12.79 16.13 8.13
C SER A 189 13.56 15.72 6.87
N GLN A 190 13.16 14.59 6.25
CA GLN A 190 13.81 14.07 5.05
C GLN A 190 13.42 14.87 3.79
N PHE A 191 12.28 15.55 3.82
CA PHE A 191 11.76 16.30 2.69
C PHE A 191 11.14 17.65 3.12
N PRO A 192 11.97 18.65 3.47
CA PRO A 192 11.49 19.97 3.83
C PRO A 192 10.58 20.57 2.76
N GLY A 193 9.53 21.25 3.19
CA GLY A 193 8.53 21.90 2.32
C GLY A 193 7.28 21.06 2.01
N VAL A 194 7.18 19.81 2.49
CA VAL A 194 5.92 19.04 2.43
C VAL A 194 4.91 19.64 3.42
N GLY A 195 3.72 20.01 2.95
CA GLY A 195 2.66 20.63 3.75
C GLY A 195 1.44 19.73 3.98
N GLN A 196 1.37 18.58 3.31
CA GLN A 196 0.30 17.60 3.48
C GLN A 196 0.79 16.19 3.15
N LEU A 197 0.30 15.21 3.90
CA LEU A 197 0.60 13.80 3.66
C LEU A 197 -0.67 12.95 3.74
N GLY A 198 -0.74 11.94 2.87
CA GLY A 198 -1.74 10.89 2.92
C GLY A 198 -1.05 9.54 3.11
N PHE A 199 -1.39 8.84 4.18
CA PHE A 199 -0.89 7.51 4.46
C PHE A 199 -1.94 6.48 4.06
N ASP A 200 -1.53 5.49 3.29
CA ASP A 200 -2.31 4.30 2.95
C ASP A 200 -1.85 3.15 3.84
N TYR A 201 -2.68 2.78 4.81
CA TYR A 201 -2.41 1.67 5.72
C TYR A 201 -3.20 0.43 5.32
N GLY A 202 -2.54 -0.72 5.31
CA GLY A 202 -3.17 -2.02 5.34
C GLY A 202 -3.14 -2.56 6.76
N LEU A 203 -4.18 -3.30 7.16
CA LEU A 203 -4.14 -4.10 8.37
C LEU A 203 -4.32 -5.55 7.95
N ASP A 204 -3.49 -6.46 8.45
CA ASP A 204 -3.75 -7.89 8.31
C ASP A 204 -4.73 -8.39 9.38
N TYR A 205 -5.10 -9.68 9.34
CA TYR A 205 -6.08 -10.26 10.26
C TYR A 205 -5.67 -10.20 11.74
N SER A 206 -4.37 -10.13 12.05
CA SER A 206 -3.85 -9.95 13.40
C SER A 206 -3.97 -8.48 13.88
N GLY A 207 -4.30 -7.57 12.97
CA GLY A 207 -4.34 -6.13 13.19
C GLY A 207 -2.98 -5.46 13.13
N LYS A 208 -1.92 -6.13 12.65
CA LYS A 208 -0.64 -5.47 12.40
C LYS A 208 -0.82 -4.40 11.32
N ILE A 209 -0.31 -3.20 11.60
CA ILE A 209 -0.37 -2.05 10.70
C ILE A 209 0.76 -2.15 9.68
N TRP A 210 0.43 -1.97 8.41
CA TRP A 210 1.36 -1.92 7.28
C TRP A 210 1.23 -0.60 6.53
N ILE A 211 2.33 0.15 6.35
CA ILE A 211 2.39 1.36 5.52
C ILE A 211 2.54 0.91 4.06
N LEU A 212 1.45 0.93 3.30
CA LEU A 212 1.45 0.51 1.89
C LEU A 212 1.99 1.61 0.98
N GLU A 213 1.64 2.87 1.25
CA GLU A 213 2.09 4.04 0.50
C GLU A 213 1.98 5.34 1.32
N VAL A 214 2.85 6.30 1.02
CA VAL A 214 2.76 7.69 1.49
C VAL A 214 2.67 8.63 0.30
N ASN A 215 1.70 9.55 0.32
CA ASN A 215 1.40 10.50 -0.74
C ASN A 215 1.62 11.94 -0.25
N THR A 216 2.34 12.77 -1.00
CA THR A 216 2.53 14.21 -0.68
C THR A 216 1.50 15.13 -1.35
N ARG A 217 0.56 14.55 -2.09
CA ARG A 217 -0.60 15.22 -2.67
C ARG A 217 -1.82 14.31 -2.52
N PRO A 218 -2.25 14.03 -1.28
CA PRO A 218 -3.47 13.26 -1.08
C PRO A 218 -4.66 14.04 -1.63
N GLN A 219 -5.45 13.36 -2.47
CA GLN A 219 -6.83 13.75 -2.73
C GLN A 219 -7.61 13.46 -1.44
#